data_AF-A0A4S4KFF1-F1
#
_entry.id   AF-A0A4S4KFF1-F1
#
_cell.length_a   1.000
_cell.length_b   1.000
_cell.length_c   1.000
_cell.angle_alpha   90.00
_cell.angle_beta   90.00
_cell.angle_gamma   90.00
#
_symmetry.space_group_name_H-M   'P 1'
#
loop_
_entity.id
_entity.type
_entity.pdbx_description
1 polymer ?
#
loop_
_entity_poly.entity_id
_entity_poly.type
_entity_poly.pdbx_seq_one_letter_code
_entity_poly.pdbx_strand_id
1 'polypeptide(L)'
;WFFGPALFSRLTALSGGECVVRLPSGSVQTVPVSFCYERTILSLATHPELFYTTLLALDGPTLGDWHARPRLMRGHDVSGHVFLLTMSLLFLADMLQPSLRLSAEMRPRAHNWAMLGTATLMWIWVVSILTTSVFFHTPFEKLTGYLLGLAGFLLTQLRYFRDTSTGAETARTHED
;
A
#
# COMPACT_ATOMS: atom_id res chain seq x y z
N TRP A 1 13.88 17.60 11.84
CA TRP A 1 13.96 16.15 12.14
C TRP A 1 15.43 15.79 12.08
N PHE A 2 16.02 15.22 13.14
CA PHE A 2 17.47 14.94 13.20
C PHE A 2 17.89 13.68 12.44
N PHE A 3 16.95 12.80 12.09
CA PHE A 3 17.25 11.53 11.42
C PHE A 3 17.45 11.65 9.90
N GLY A 4 17.64 12.85 9.35
CA GLY A 4 17.77 13.10 7.91
C GLY A 4 16.42 13.01 7.17
N PRO A 5 16.42 12.65 5.87
CA PRO A 5 15.20 12.54 5.06
C PRO A 5 14.20 11.55 5.66
N ALA A 6 12.90 11.83 5.51
CA ALA A 6 11.83 10.98 6.02
C ALA A 6 11.97 9.53 5.51
N LEU A 7 11.65 8.55 6.37
CA LEU A 7 11.77 7.12 6.04
C LEU A 7 11.06 6.77 4.73
N PHE A 8 9.82 7.26 4.56
CA PHE A 8 9.05 7.05 3.34
C PHE A 8 9.76 7.62 2.10
N SER A 9 10.38 8.80 2.18
CA SER A 9 11.14 9.37 1.06
C SER A 9 12.36 8.54 0.69
N ARG A 10 13.00 7.88 1.67
CA ARG A 10 14.12 6.95 1.40
C ARG A 10 13.63 5.67 0.75
N LEU A 11 12.56 5.08 1.28
CA LEU A 11 11.99 3.85 0.71
C LEU A 11 11.51 4.10 -0.73
N THR A 12 10.80 5.19 -0.98
CA THR A 12 10.36 5.56 -2.33
C THR A 12 11.56 5.75 -3.26
N ALA A 13 12.63 6.44 -2.85
CA ALA A 13 13.82 6.62 -3.69
C ALA A 13 14.57 5.30 -3.93
N LEU A 14 14.77 4.48 -2.89
CA LEU A 14 15.40 3.16 -2.99
C LEU A 14 14.61 2.20 -3.89
N SER A 15 13.29 2.36 -3.91
CA SER A 15 12.40 1.57 -4.76
C SER A 15 12.31 2.05 -6.21
N GLY A 16 13.14 3.01 -6.63
CA GLY A 16 13.18 3.54 -8.00
C GLY A 16 12.40 4.84 -8.21
N GLY A 17 12.00 5.53 -7.13
CA GLY A 17 11.31 6.81 -7.22
C GLY A 17 12.20 7.92 -7.79
N GLU A 18 11.68 8.64 -8.77
CA GLU A 18 12.33 9.75 -9.43
C GLU A 18 11.92 11.08 -8.78
N CYS A 19 12.90 11.93 -8.51
CA CYS A 19 12.63 13.29 -8.08
C CYS A 19 12.35 14.13 -9.32
N VAL A 20 11.16 14.73 -9.39
CA VAL A 20 10.73 15.45 -10.60
C VAL A 20 10.10 16.80 -10.30
N VAL A 21 10.18 17.70 -11.26
CA VAL A 21 9.57 19.02 -11.22
C VAL A 21 8.70 19.23 -12.47
N ARG A 22 7.56 19.91 -12.32
CA ARG A 22 6.63 20.21 -13.41
C ARG A 22 6.87 21.61 -13.93
N LEU A 23 7.28 21.72 -15.18
CA LEU A 23 7.60 22.99 -15.82
C LEU A 23 6.34 23.71 -16.30
N PRO A 24 6.39 25.04 -16.56
CA PRO A 24 5.26 25.79 -17.09
C PRO A 24 4.70 25.24 -18.40
N SER A 25 5.54 24.58 -19.21
CA SER A 25 5.17 23.88 -20.43
C SER A 25 4.28 22.65 -20.22
N GLY A 26 4.13 22.19 -18.97
CA GLY A 26 3.51 20.92 -18.62
C GLY A 26 4.45 19.72 -18.71
N SER A 27 5.69 19.89 -19.17
CA SER A 27 6.70 18.81 -19.17
C SER A 27 7.17 18.49 -17.75
N VAL A 28 7.59 17.24 -17.54
CA VAL A 28 8.11 16.75 -16.27
C VAL A 28 9.61 16.50 -16.46
N GLN A 29 10.44 17.20 -15.69
CA GLN A 29 11.90 17.04 -15.70
C GLN A 29 12.34 16.30 -14.45
N THR A 30 13.22 15.31 -14.63
CA THR A 30 13.90 14.62 -13.54
C THR A 30 15.06 15.47 -13.03
N VAL A 31 15.19 15.55 -11.71
CA VAL A 31 16.25 16.30 -11.01
C VAL A 31 16.90 15.39 -9.95
N PRO A 32 18.11 15.71 -9.47
CA PRO A 32 18.76 14.93 -8.42
C PRO A 32 17.90 14.80 -7.16
N VAL A 33 17.92 13.61 -6.54
CA VAL A 33 17.06 13.26 -5.40
C VAL A 33 17.31 14.11 -4.14
N SER A 34 18.52 14.67 -4.00
CA SER A 34 18.88 15.59 -2.90
C SER A 34 17.92 16.77 -2.80
N PHE A 35 17.51 17.34 -3.94
CA PHE A 35 16.59 18.47 -4.00
C PHE A 35 15.19 18.11 -3.45
N CYS A 36 14.73 16.85 -3.65
CA CYS A 36 13.48 16.38 -3.05
C CYS A 36 13.59 16.18 -1.53
N TYR A 37 14.76 15.79 -1.02
CA TYR A 37 14.99 15.61 0.41
C TYR A 37 15.08 16.92 1.17
N GLU A 38 15.79 17.88 0.60
CA GLU A 38 15.97 19.23 1.17
C GLU A 38 14.75 20.13 0.94
N ARG A 39 13.82 19.70 0.06
CA ARG A 39 12.64 20.47 -0.37
C ARG A 39 13.03 21.84 -0.92
N THR A 40 14.15 21.89 -1.64
CA THR A 40 14.66 23.11 -2.25
C THR A 40 13.65 23.65 -3.26
N ILE A 41 13.48 24.96 -3.28
CA ILE A 41 12.70 25.63 -4.31
C ILE A 41 13.59 25.77 -5.53
N LEU A 42 13.19 25.18 -6.64
CA LEU A 42 13.92 25.25 -7.89
C LEU A 42 13.34 26.35 -8.76
N SER A 43 14.22 27.15 -9.34
CA SER A 43 13.90 28.15 -10.36
C SER A 43 15.07 28.31 -11.30
N LEU A 44 14.82 28.93 -12.44
CA LEU A 44 15.85 29.20 -13.43
C LEU A 44 16.95 30.14 -12.90
N ALA A 45 16.59 31.09 -12.02
CA ALA A 45 17.54 32.02 -11.41
C ALA A 45 18.47 31.37 -10.39
N THR A 46 18.02 30.30 -9.72
CA THR A 46 18.77 29.64 -8.64
C THR A 46 19.58 28.44 -9.13
N HIS A 47 19.05 27.69 -10.10
CA HIS A 47 19.64 26.44 -10.59
C HIS A 47 19.56 26.37 -12.13
N PRO A 48 20.19 27.28 -12.87
CA PRO A 48 20.12 27.32 -14.34
C PRO A 48 20.64 26.03 -14.99
N GLU A 49 21.58 25.34 -14.34
CA GLU A 49 22.19 24.10 -14.82
C GLU A 49 21.22 22.94 -14.97
N LEU A 50 20.12 22.94 -14.22
CA LEU A 50 19.10 21.89 -14.30
C LEU A 50 18.15 22.07 -15.50
N PHE A 51 18.17 23.23 -16.16
CA PHE A 51 17.14 23.62 -17.13
C PHE A 51 17.69 24.08 -18.49
N TYR A 52 18.98 23.84 -18.80
CA TYR A 52 19.60 24.25 -20.08
C TYR A 52 18.83 23.81 -21.32
N THR A 53 18.28 22.59 -21.33
CA THR A 53 17.48 22.06 -22.45
C THR A 53 16.08 22.67 -22.51
N THR A 54 15.51 23.07 -21.37
CA THR A 54 14.18 23.68 -21.33
C THR A 54 14.21 25.15 -21.71
N LEU A 55 15.31 25.85 -21.40
CA LEU A 55 15.57 27.22 -21.83
C LEU A 55 15.47 27.40 -23.35
N LEU A 56 15.86 26.38 -24.12
CA LEU A 56 15.80 26.39 -25.58
C LEU A 56 14.38 26.17 -26.13
N ALA A 57 13.44 25.71 -25.30
CA ALA A 57 12.12 25.28 -25.71
C ALA A 57 10.98 26.22 -25.25
N LEU A 58 11.25 27.24 -24.43
CA LEU A 58 10.23 28.13 -23.86
C LEU A 58 10.59 29.60 -24.02
N ASP A 59 9.58 30.42 -24.36
CA ASP A 59 9.71 31.87 -24.41
C ASP A 59 9.99 32.44 -23.01
N GLY A 60 11.12 33.13 -22.90
CA GLY A 60 11.72 33.63 -21.65
C GLY A 60 10.87 34.49 -20.68
N PRO A 61 9.78 35.18 -21.06
CA PRO A 61 9.05 36.02 -20.11
C PRO A 61 8.28 35.25 -19.02
N THR A 62 7.89 34.00 -19.29
CA THR A 62 7.09 33.19 -18.35
C THR A 62 7.93 32.36 -17.37
N LEU A 63 9.24 32.27 -17.60
CA LEU A 63 10.15 31.45 -16.79
C LEU A 63 10.85 32.22 -15.66
N GLY A 64 10.92 33.55 -15.74
CA GLY A 64 11.65 34.38 -14.77
C GLY A 64 11.11 34.28 -13.34
N ASP A 65 9.78 34.22 -13.20
CA ASP A 65 9.09 34.16 -11.90
C ASP A 65 8.63 32.74 -11.54
N TRP A 66 9.04 31.73 -12.30
CA TRP A 66 8.60 30.36 -12.03
C TRP A 66 9.44 29.71 -10.92
N HIS A 67 8.72 29.21 -9.91
CA HIS A 67 9.29 28.48 -8.79
C HIS A 67 8.47 27.22 -8.54
N ALA A 68 9.13 26.07 -8.42
CA ALA A 68 8.46 24.83 -8.04
C ALA A 68 9.28 24.03 -7.04
N ARG A 69 8.56 23.28 -6.20
CA ARG A 69 9.18 22.29 -5.32
C ARG A 69 9.15 20.94 -6.01
N PRO A 70 10.31 20.27 -6.16
CA PRO A 70 10.35 18.95 -6.77
C PRO A 70 9.64 17.94 -5.85
N ARG A 71 9.03 16.93 -6.45
CA ARG A 71 8.32 15.85 -5.76
C ARG A 71 8.88 14.51 -6.17
N LEU A 72 9.03 13.63 -5.20
CA LEU A 72 9.40 12.25 -5.45
C LEU A 72 8.16 11.51 -5.97
N MET A 73 8.25 10.96 -7.19
CA MET A 73 7.17 10.24 -7.86
C MET A 73 7.70 8.89 -8.39
N ARG A 74 6.80 7.99 -8.84
CA ARG A 74 7.15 6.71 -9.50
C ARG A 74 7.91 5.67 -8.66
N GLY A 75 8.00 5.82 -7.34
CA GLY A 75 8.51 4.74 -6.49
C GLY A 75 7.50 3.60 -6.38
N HIS A 76 7.97 2.45 -5.89
CA HIS A 76 7.15 1.27 -5.63
C HIS A 76 6.06 1.60 -4.60
N ASP A 77 4.81 1.39 -4.98
CA ASP A 77 3.66 1.54 -4.08
C ASP A 77 2.99 0.19 -3.87
N VAL A 78 3.10 -0.33 -2.64
CA VAL A 78 2.52 -1.64 -2.29
C VAL A 78 1.00 -1.57 -2.45
N SER A 79 0.41 -2.56 -3.14
CA SER A 79 -1.04 -2.58 -3.34
C SER A 79 -1.78 -2.82 -2.01
N GLY A 80 -2.22 -1.74 -1.36
CA GLY A 80 -2.94 -1.78 -0.10
C GLY A 80 -4.27 -2.55 -0.20
N HIS A 81 -4.96 -2.45 -1.33
CA HIS A 81 -6.19 -3.21 -1.59
C HIS A 81 -5.92 -4.72 -1.60
N VAL A 82 -4.88 -5.16 -2.31
CA VAL A 82 -4.49 -6.58 -2.35
C VAL A 82 -4.06 -7.04 -0.97
N PHE A 83 -3.29 -6.21 -0.24
CA PHE A 83 -2.89 -6.50 1.15
C PHE A 83 -4.09 -6.74 2.07
N LEU A 84 -5.01 -5.77 2.18
CA LEU A 84 -6.15 -5.84 3.09
C LEU A 84 -7.12 -6.97 2.72
N LEU A 85 -7.42 -7.14 1.43
CA LEU A 85 -8.35 -8.19 0.98
C LEU A 85 -7.75 -9.58 1.13
N THR A 86 -6.45 -9.77 0.87
CA THR A 86 -5.75 -11.05 1.12
C THR A 86 -5.84 -11.43 2.59
N MET A 87 -5.50 -10.50 3.48
CA MET A 87 -5.51 -10.75 4.91
C MET A 87 -6.93 -11.01 5.46
N SER A 88 -7.92 -10.26 4.97
CA SER A 88 -9.33 -10.46 5.33
C SER A 88 -9.86 -11.81 4.83
N LEU A 89 -9.50 -12.25 3.62
CA LEU A 89 -9.86 -13.57 3.08
C LEU A 89 -9.26 -14.70 3.93
N LEU A 90 -8.00 -14.57 4.34
CA LEU A 90 -7.34 -15.56 5.20
C LEU A 90 -8.00 -15.65 6.58
N PHE A 91 -8.39 -14.52 7.17
CA PHE A 91 -9.14 -14.53 8.43
C PHE A 91 -10.53 -15.17 8.31
N LEU A 92 -11.28 -14.84 7.25
CA LEU A 92 -12.56 -15.50 7.02
C LEU A 92 -12.41 -17.01 6.80
N ALA A 93 -11.36 -17.44 6.08
CA ALA A 93 -11.05 -18.85 5.91
C ALA A 93 -10.72 -19.54 7.23
N ASP A 94 -9.94 -18.90 8.10
CA ASP A 94 -9.60 -19.39 9.44
C ASP A 94 -10.85 -19.54 10.32
N MET A 95 -11.75 -18.55 10.29
CA MET A 95 -13.03 -18.62 11.01
C MET A 95 -13.99 -19.68 10.44
N LEU A 96 -13.94 -19.93 9.13
CA LEU A 96 -14.80 -20.90 8.47
C LEU A 96 -14.31 -22.34 8.65
N GLN A 97 -13.01 -22.56 8.85
CA GLN A 97 -12.40 -23.88 8.92
C GLN A 97 -13.04 -24.83 9.97
N PRO A 98 -13.31 -24.41 11.24
CA PRO A 98 -13.95 -25.29 12.21
C PRO A 98 -15.38 -25.68 11.78
N SER A 99 -16.11 -24.72 11.22
CA SER A 99 -17.49 -24.90 10.74
C SER A 99 -17.57 -25.94 9.62
N LEU A 100 -16.57 -26.01 8.74
CA LEU A 100 -16.47 -27.00 7.67
C LEU A 100 -16.19 -28.42 8.17
N ARG A 101 -15.60 -28.57 9.36
CA ARG A 101 -15.28 -29.87 9.98
C ARG A 101 -16.48 -30.49 10.71
N LEU A 102 -17.54 -29.72 10.96
CA LEU A 102 -18.77 -30.23 11.56
C LEU A 102 -19.60 -31.02 10.54
N SER A 103 -20.16 -32.16 10.98
CA SER A 103 -21.10 -32.96 10.19
C SER A 103 -22.36 -32.16 9.84
N ALA A 104 -22.82 -32.29 8.60
CA ALA A 104 -24.02 -31.56 8.11
C ALA A 104 -25.28 -31.85 8.94
N GLU A 105 -25.41 -33.08 9.46
CA GLU A 105 -26.50 -33.53 10.34
C GLU A 105 -26.58 -32.73 11.66
N MET A 106 -25.44 -32.30 12.20
CA MET A 106 -25.36 -31.60 13.49
C MET A 106 -25.52 -30.09 13.35
N ARG A 107 -25.67 -29.58 12.12
CA ARG A 107 -25.53 -28.16 11.81
C ARG A 107 -26.90 -27.47 11.76
N PRO A 108 -27.17 -26.47 12.63
CA PRO A 108 -28.41 -25.71 12.59
C PRO A 108 -28.60 -25.00 11.24
N ARG A 109 -29.86 -24.84 10.79
CA ARG A 109 -30.18 -24.14 9.52
C ARG A 109 -29.62 -22.71 9.47
N ALA A 110 -29.62 -22.00 10.60
CA ALA A 110 -29.05 -20.66 10.70
C ALA A 110 -27.53 -20.64 10.42
N HIS A 111 -26.81 -21.68 10.84
CA HIS A 111 -25.38 -21.81 10.59
C HIS A 111 -25.08 -22.05 9.09
N ASN A 112 -25.95 -22.75 8.36
CA ASN A 112 -25.85 -22.87 6.90
C ASN A 112 -25.93 -21.52 6.19
N TRP A 113 -26.88 -20.66 6.60
CA TRP A 113 -26.98 -19.31 6.05
C TRP A 113 -25.76 -18.45 6.38
N ALA A 114 -25.22 -18.57 7.60
CA ALA A 114 -24.01 -17.85 8.00
C ALA A 114 -22.81 -18.25 7.12
N MET A 115 -22.55 -19.55 6.93
CA MET A 115 -21.46 -20.01 6.06
C MET A 115 -21.66 -19.60 4.61
N LEU A 116 -22.90 -19.65 4.08
CA LEU A 116 -23.20 -19.18 2.72
C LEU A 116 -22.93 -17.68 2.59
N GLY A 117 -23.31 -16.88 3.59
CA GLY A 117 -23.01 -15.46 3.65
C GLY A 117 -21.51 -15.18 3.67
N THR A 118 -20.74 -15.89 4.50
CA THR A 118 -19.28 -15.79 4.53
C THR A 118 -18.65 -16.19 3.20
N ALA A 119 -19.06 -17.30 2.59
CA ALA A 119 -18.56 -17.72 1.29
C ALA A 119 -18.88 -16.71 0.17
N THR A 120 -20.07 -16.12 0.20
CA THR A 120 -20.48 -15.08 -0.74
C THR A 120 -19.62 -13.82 -0.57
N LEU A 121 -19.35 -13.40 0.67
CA LEU A 121 -18.48 -12.28 0.96
C LEU A 121 -17.05 -12.53 0.48
N MET A 122 -16.50 -13.71 0.74
CA MET A 122 -15.19 -14.12 0.22
C MET A 122 -15.15 -14.07 -1.31
N TRP A 123 -16.19 -14.56 -1.98
CA TRP A 123 -16.30 -14.51 -3.43
C TRP A 123 -16.32 -13.06 -3.96
N ILE A 124 -17.12 -12.18 -3.35
CA ILE A 124 -17.18 -10.74 -3.70
C ILE A 124 -15.79 -10.10 -3.55
N TRP A 125 -15.06 -10.42 -2.48
CA TRP A 125 -13.71 -9.88 -2.25
C TRP A 125 -12.69 -10.38 -3.27
N VAL A 126 -12.76 -11.65 -3.69
CA VAL A 126 -11.92 -12.16 -4.80
C VAL A 126 -12.25 -11.41 -6.10
N VAL A 127 -13.53 -11.22 -6.41
CA VAL A 127 -13.93 -10.43 -7.60
C VAL A 127 -13.44 -8.99 -7.50
N SER A 128 -13.49 -8.37 -6.32
CA SER A 128 -12.95 -7.03 -6.09
C SER A 128 -11.43 -6.97 -6.31
N ILE A 129 -10.66 -7.97 -5.86
CA ILE A 129 -9.23 -8.08 -6.18
C ILE A 129 -9.03 -8.15 -7.69
N LEU A 130 -9.80 -8.99 -8.39
CA LEU A 130 -9.66 -9.17 -9.83
C LEU A 130 -9.96 -7.86 -10.59
N THR A 131 -11.04 -7.16 -10.27
CA THR A 131 -11.41 -5.91 -10.96
C THR A 131 -10.45 -4.76 -10.63
N THR A 132 -9.99 -4.63 -9.39
CA THR A 132 -8.97 -3.63 -9.02
C THR A 132 -7.59 -3.96 -9.61
N SER A 133 -7.30 -5.24 -9.87
CA SER A 133 -6.04 -5.67 -10.48
C SER A 133 -5.91 -5.33 -11.96
N VAL A 134 -6.99 -5.00 -12.68
CA VAL A 134 -6.88 -4.65 -14.11
C VAL A 134 -6.39 -3.22 -14.31
N PHE A 135 -6.81 -2.29 -13.46
CA PHE A 135 -6.64 -0.85 -13.72
C PHE A 135 -5.52 -0.19 -12.94
N PHE A 136 -5.11 -0.77 -11.81
CA PHE A 136 -4.18 -0.12 -10.89
C PHE A 136 -2.98 -1.02 -10.58
N HIS A 137 -1.84 -0.38 -10.35
CA HIS A 137 -0.57 -1.00 -9.97
C HIS A 137 0.05 -1.98 -10.97
N THR A 138 1.37 -2.09 -10.92
CA THR A 138 2.11 -3.12 -11.65
C THR A 138 1.87 -4.51 -11.04
N PRO A 139 2.11 -5.61 -11.79
CA PRO A 139 2.03 -6.97 -11.23
C PRO A 139 2.95 -7.16 -10.01
N PHE A 140 4.10 -6.49 -9.98
CA PHE A 140 5.06 -6.57 -8.89
C PHE A 140 4.52 -5.91 -7.60
N GLU A 141 3.91 -4.73 -7.70
CA GLU A 141 3.26 -4.05 -6.57
C GLU A 141 2.12 -4.90 -5.96
N LYS A 142 1.38 -5.63 -6.80
CA LYS A 142 0.36 -6.59 -6.35
C LYS A 142 0.97 -7.78 -5.62
N LEU A 143 2.04 -8.36 -6.17
CA LEU A 143 2.76 -9.46 -5.52
C LEU A 143 3.25 -9.04 -4.12
N THR A 144 3.83 -7.84 -4.00
CA THR A 144 4.27 -7.34 -2.68
C THR A 144 3.12 -7.14 -1.70
N GLY A 145 1.96 -6.64 -2.18
CA GLY A 145 0.75 -6.53 -1.35
C GLY A 145 0.23 -7.88 -0.87
N TYR A 146 0.19 -8.88 -1.77
CA TYR A 146 -0.22 -10.26 -1.44
C TYR A 146 0.71 -10.90 -0.41
N LEU A 147 2.03 -10.81 -0.63
CA LEU A 147 3.04 -11.36 0.28
C LEU A 147 2.97 -10.68 1.66
N LEU A 148 2.76 -9.37 1.71
CA LEU A 148 2.58 -8.64 2.95
C LEU A 148 1.30 -9.07 3.68
N GLY A 149 0.22 -9.37 2.94
CA GLY A 149 -1.04 -9.85 3.49
C GLY A 149 -0.88 -11.23 4.13
N LEU A 150 -0.19 -12.13 3.42
CA LEU A 150 0.16 -13.46 3.92
C LEU A 150 1.07 -13.36 5.15
N ALA A 151 2.12 -12.54 5.09
CA ALA A 151 3.02 -12.33 6.21
C ALA A 151 2.28 -11.77 7.44
N GLY A 152 1.40 -10.78 7.24
CA GLY A 152 0.56 -10.23 8.30
C GLY A 152 -0.34 -11.28 8.96
N PHE A 153 -0.96 -12.14 8.16
CA PHE A 153 -1.74 -13.27 8.69
C PHE A 153 -0.84 -14.27 9.43
N LEU A 154 0.31 -14.67 8.89
CA LEU A 154 1.23 -15.58 9.57
C LEU A 154 1.73 -15.00 10.91
N LEU A 155 1.96 -13.70 10.98
CA LEU A 155 2.28 -13.01 12.23
C LEU A 155 1.16 -13.15 13.26
N THR A 156 -0.11 -13.05 12.84
CA THR A 156 -1.25 -13.25 13.75
C THR A 156 -1.39 -14.69 14.23
N GLN A 157 -0.82 -15.66 13.50
CA GLN A 157 -0.81 -17.07 13.87
C GLN A 157 0.36 -17.47 14.78
N LEU A 158 1.29 -16.55 15.08
CA LEU A 158 2.36 -16.80 16.02
C LEU A 158 1.79 -17.16 17.40
N ARG A 159 2.37 -18.19 18.04
CA ARG A 159 1.92 -18.77 19.31
C ARG A 159 1.63 -17.75 20.40
N TYR A 160 2.45 -16.70 20.49
CA TYR A 160 2.27 -15.60 21.41
C TYR A 160 0.84 -14.99 21.37
N PHE A 161 0.30 -14.77 20.17
CA PHE A 161 -1.05 -14.22 20.02
C PHE A 161 -2.15 -15.25 20.23
N ARG A 162 -1.88 -16.54 19.95
CA ARG A 162 -2.82 -17.65 20.12
C ARG A 162 -3.00 -18.08 21.57
N ASP A 163 -1.92 -18.05 22.36
CA ASP A 163 -1.95 -18.47 23.76
C ASP A 163 -2.57 -17.37 24.65
N THR A 164 -2.45 -16.09 24.25
CA THR A 164 -3.09 -14.95 24.94
C THR A 164 -4.62 -14.99 24.82
N SER A 165 -5.17 -15.40 23.67
CA SER A 165 -6.64 -15.50 23.49
C SER A 165 -7.24 -16.66 24.29
N THR A 166 -6.56 -17.80 24.35
CA THR A 166 -7.01 -18.96 25.12
C THR A 166 -6.89 -18.75 26.63
N GLY A 167 -5.85 -18.06 27.10
CA GLY A 167 -5.71 -17.71 28.52
C GLY A 167 -6.79 -16.74 29.02
N ALA A 168 -7.19 -15.77 28.20
CA ALA A 168 -8.24 -14.79 28.55
C ALA A 168 -9.67 -15.39 28.59
N GLU A 169 -9.91 -16.48 27.87
CA GLU A 169 -11.18 -17.21 27.89
C GLU A 169 -11.28 -18.14 29.11
N THR A 170 -10.18 -18.80 29.47
CA THR A 170 -10.12 -19.69 30.64
C THR A 170 -10.28 -18.96 31.98
N ALA A 171 -9.78 -17.71 32.07
CA ALA A 171 -9.97 -16.88 33.27
C ALA A 171 -11.43 -16.47 33.47
N ARG A 172 -12.17 -16.21 32.37
CA ARG A 172 -13.59 -15.81 32.42
C ARG A 172 -14.52 -16.94 32.84
N THR A 173 -14.20 -18.18 32.48
CA THR A 173 -15.00 -19.36 32.87
C THR A 173 -14.81 -19.80 34.32
N HIS A 174 -13.88 -19.20 35.06
CA HIS A 174 -13.60 -19.53 36.45
C HIS A 174 -14.19 -18.51 37.45
N GLU A 175 -14.80 -17.42 36.97
CA GLU A 175 -15.42 -16.37 37.76
C GLU A 175 -16.97 -16.42 37.75
N ASP A 176 -17.56 -17.36 37.00
CA ASP A 176 -18.99 -17.71 37.01
C ASP A 176 -19.23 -19.06 37.73
#